data_AF-A0A5E4MT10-F1
#
_entry.id   AF-A0A5E4MT10-F1
#
_cell.length_a   1.000
_cell.length_b   1.000
_cell.length_c   1.000
_cell.angle_alpha   90.00
_cell.angle_beta   90.00
_cell.angle_gamma   90.00
#
_symmetry.space_group_name_H-M   'P 1'
#
loop_
_entity.id
_entity.type
_entity.pdbx_description
1 polymer ?
#
loop_
_entity_poly.entity_id
_entity_poly.type
_entity_poly.pdbx_seq_one_letter_code
_entity_poly.pdbx_strand_id
1 'polypeptide(L)'
;MEQKLYKKRLKYESILKKDLDIDASSSPTTNLMVCNYGLVNGLSRKDVLQVFSRYGTVDCIIMVPHKSYCFICYANIQEAISAYAKVNGKMNTLSDQQILYLIYTNSVPKSVKIVSNSPPGLEIIDNFIEENEENFLLLYFKEHWSESSTMKHRQVKHYGYEFDYDNNGVRYDTCDPIPKEFNLILNAIQSRLKWCPNQITVNKYLPGQGIPSHTDTRGVFDDYIVSLSLGSDIVMEFRKDNYHNSVLLKSKSLLVMSGESRFNWTHGITPRKFDVINTVNGPDVLCRGTRISVTFRRVIQNQAKENLYEVLGCDKTTSFETLKENYRKLLIKFHPDKSISSSTTAACAELNKAWNVLKDPDAKKAYDEQIEQSDIDTEVTVFETLNVSDLENNEMSDTLSYRCRCGGSFLVPKSIVLNVDQIEPILFPCDDCSLFIKIILPNIGV
;
A
#
# COMPACT_ATOMS: atom_id res chain seq x y z
N MET A 1 35.92 37.52 0.20
CA MET A 1 35.07 36.51 0.87
C MET A 1 33.88 37.17 1.59
N GLU A 2 34.12 38.28 2.31
CA GLU A 2 33.11 39.02 3.07
C GLU A 2 31.95 39.60 2.23
N GLN A 3 32.22 40.22 1.07
CA GLN A 3 31.13 40.71 0.19
C GLN A 3 30.18 39.59 -0.29
N LYS A 4 30.70 38.37 -0.48
CA LYS A 4 29.90 37.20 -0.88
C LYS A 4 29.03 36.71 0.29
N LEU A 5 29.58 36.70 1.50
CA LEU A 5 28.84 36.40 2.73
C LEU A 5 27.72 37.44 2.97
N TYR A 6 28.03 38.73 2.82
CA TYR A 6 27.06 39.81 2.98
C TYR A 6 25.89 39.71 1.98
N LYS A 7 26.18 39.50 0.68
CA LYS A 7 25.13 39.31 -0.33
C LYS A 7 24.25 38.08 -0.04
N LYS A 8 24.86 36.99 0.45
CA LYS A 8 24.11 35.79 0.84
C LYS A 8 23.24 36.03 2.07
N ARG A 9 23.75 36.77 3.06
CA ARG A 9 22.99 37.18 4.25
C ARG A 9 21.72 37.93 3.85
N LEU A 10 21.84 39.01 3.06
CA LEU A 10 20.68 39.79 2.58
C LEU A 10 19.66 38.92 1.83
N LYS A 11 20.13 37.97 1.02
CA LYS A 11 19.25 37.02 0.33
C LYS A 11 18.43 36.18 1.33
N TYR A 12 19.09 35.60 2.34
CA TYR A 12 18.41 34.74 3.30
C TYR A 12 17.55 35.53 4.30
N GLU A 13 17.92 36.76 4.64
CA GLU A 13 17.05 37.70 5.39
C GLU A 13 15.75 37.97 4.61
N SER A 14 15.84 38.22 3.31
CA SER A 14 14.66 38.38 2.44
C SER A 14 13.82 37.11 2.36
N ILE A 15 14.45 35.93 2.31
CA ILE A 15 13.76 34.63 2.34
C ILE A 15 13.02 34.44 3.67
N LEU A 16 13.68 34.73 4.79
CA LEU A 16 13.12 34.60 6.13
C LEU A 16 11.85 35.46 6.28
N LYS A 17 11.91 36.73 5.86
CA LYS A 17 10.76 37.64 5.90
C LYS A 17 9.63 37.17 5.00
N LYS A 18 9.95 36.76 3.76
CA LYS A 18 8.95 36.28 2.79
C LYS A 18 8.26 35.01 3.23
N ASP A 19 9.01 34.05 3.77
CA ASP A 19 8.52 32.70 4.04
C ASP A 19 7.77 32.59 5.37
N LEU A 20 8.21 33.34 6.39
CA LEU A 20 7.77 33.14 7.78
C LEU A 20 7.37 34.44 8.50
N ASP A 21 7.49 35.58 7.84
CA ASP A 21 7.31 36.91 8.45
C ASP A 21 8.19 37.14 9.70
N ILE A 22 9.38 36.52 9.72
CA ILE A 22 10.36 36.68 10.80
C ILE A 22 11.41 37.69 10.38
N ASP A 23 11.75 38.62 11.28
CA ASP A 23 12.81 39.58 11.07
C ASP A 23 14.17 39.04 11.54
N ALA A 24 15.19 39.27 10.72
CA ALA A 24 16.58 39.04 11.10
C ALA A 24 17.04 40.09 12.12
N SER A 25 17.91 39.68 13.03
CA SER A 25 18.53 40.57 14.01
C SER A 25 19.93 41.00 13.54
N SER A 26 20.21 42.30 13.65
CA SER A 26 21.55 42.84 13.46
C SER A 26 22.47 42.59 14.66
N SER A 27 21.90 42.33 15.84
CA SER A 27 22.61 41.98 17.07
C SER A 27 22.50 40.48 17.39
N PRO A 28 23.47 39.88 18.09
CA PRO A 28 23.37 38.48 18.50
C PRO A 28 22.12 38.19 19.33
N THR A 29 21.47 37.06 19.03
CA THR A 29 20.33 36.50 19.76
C THR A 29 20.62 35.04 20.08
N THR A 30 19.82 34.41 20.94
CA THR A 30 19.89 32.96 21.18
C THR A 30 19.43 32.14 19.97
N ASN A 31 18.74 32.78 19.01
CA ASN A 31 18.07 32.11 17.90
C ASN A 31 18.85 32.28 16.60
N LEU A 32 19.16 31.16 15.95
CA LEU A 32 19.87 31.14 14.68
C LEU A 32 19.06 30.38 13.62
N MET A 33 18.85 31.01 12.48
CA MET A 33 18.49 30.32 11.24
C MET A 33 19.77 29.74 10.64
N VAL A 34 19.76 28.45 10.31
CA VAL A 34 20.88 27.74 9.68
C VAL A 34 20.51 27.43 8.23
N CYS A 35 21.06 28.19 7.30
CA CYS A 35 20.81 28.04 5.88
C CYS A 35 21.63 26.91 5.25
N ASN A 36 21.04 26.26 4.24
CA ASN A 36 21.56 25.03 3.58
C ASN A 36 21.69 23.85 4.56
N TYR A 37 20.84 23.87 5.59
CA TYR A 37 20.77 22.87 6.65
C TYR A 37 19.31 22.59 6.98
N GLY A 38 18.54 22.08 6.01
CA GLY A 38 17.11 21.81 6.19
C GLY A 38 16.67 20.48 5.60
N LEU A 39 15.38 20.19 5.72
CA LEU A 39 14.77 18.92 5.32
C LEU A 39 14.95 18.61 3.83
N VAL A 40 14.94 19.64 2.96
CA VAL A 40 15.17 19.47 1.51
C VAL A 40 16.58 18.96 1.21
N ASN A 41 17.54 19.19 2.11
CA ASN A 41 18.91 18.70 2.00
C ASN A 41 19.09 17.29 2.59
N GLY A 42 18.02 16.66 3.11
CA GLY A 42 18.10 15.35 3.76
C GLY A 42 18.81 15.37 5.12
N LEU A 43 18.90 16.56 5.75
CA LEU A 43 19.52 16.73 7.06
C LEU A 43 18.47 16.64 8.17
N SER A 44 18.70 15.75 9.12
CA SER A 44 17.84 15.49 10.27
C SER A 44 18.16 16.40 11.45
N ARG A 45 17.28 16.41 12.45
CA ARG A 45 17.54 17.05 13.75
C ARG A 45 18.75 16.46 14.46
N LYS A 46 19.00 15.15 14.29
CA LYS A 46 20.19 14.49 14.84
C LYS A 46 21.47 15.06 14.24
N ASP A 47 21.46 15.32 12.93
CA ASP A 47 22.61 15.94 12.24
C ASP A 47 22.85 17.37 12.75
N VAL A 48 21.77 18.15 12.93
CA VAL A 48 21.84 19.48 13.55
C VAL A 48 22.50 19.38 14.93
N LEU A 49 22.01 18.48 15.80
CA LEU A 49 22.58 18.29 17.14
C LEU A 49 24.06 17.91 17.07
N GLN A 50 24.45 16.98 16.20
CA GLN A 50 25.84 16.53 16.04
C GLN A 50 26.82 17.67 15.74
N VAL A 51 26.37 18.69 14.99
CA VAL A 51 27.18 19.87 14.66
C VAL A 51 27.12 20.92 15.77
N PHE A 52 25.92 21.28 16.21
CA PHE A 52 25.69 22.51 16.98
C PHE A 52 25.84 22.32 18.50
N SER A 53 25.64 21.12 19.03
CA SER A 53 25.87 20.81 20.47
C SER A 53 27.32 21.03 20.93
N ARG A 54 28.28 21.12 20.00
CA ARG A 54 29.69 21.38 20.30
C ARG A 54 29.95 22.82 20.75
N TYR A 55 29.00 23.73 20.50
CA TYR A 55 29.14 25.15 20.78
C TYR A 55 28.32 25.61 21.99
N GLY A 56 27.47 24.73 22.54
CA GLY A 56 26.60 25.04 23.67
C GLY A 56 25.37 24.13 23.76
N THR A 57 24.52 24.43 24.74
CA THR A 57 23.28 23.68 24.96
C THR A 57 22.20 24.14 23.97
N VAL A 58 21.73 23.23 23.12
CA VAL A 58 20.68 23.51 22.13
C VAL A 58 19.31 23.19 22.75
N ASP A 59 18.58 24.22 23.13
CA ASP A 59 17.25 24.13 23.75
C ASP A 59 16.16 23.70 22.77
N CYS A 60 16.28 24.13 21.51
CA CYS A 60 15.24 23.87 20.51
C CYS A 60 15.82 23.75 19.11
N ILE A 61 15.24 22.83 18.32
CA ILE A 61 15.50 22.68 16.89
C ILE A 61 14.19 22.61 16.14
N ILE A 62 13.99 23.54 15.21
CA ILE A 62 12.80 23.64 14.37
C ILE A 62 13.20 23.34 12.92
N MET A 63 12.77 22.18 12.44
CA MET A 63 12.93 21.78 11.04
C MET A 63 11.72 22.26 10.24
N VAL A 64 11.96 23.00 9.16
CA VAL A 64 10.87 23.60 8.36
C VAL A 64 10.61 22.75 7.10
N PRO A 65 9.39 22.21 6.90
CA PRO A 65 9.02 21.45 5.71
C PRO A 65 9.29 22.22 4.42
N HIS A 66 9.79 21.51 3.40
CA HIS A 66 10.09 22.04 2.07
C HIS A 66 11.11 23.18 2.02
N LYS A 67 11.86 23.42 3.11
CA LYS A 67 12.90 24.44 3.17
C LYS A 67 14.29 23.82 3.30
N SER A 68 15.27 24.55 2.79
CA SER A 68 16.70 24.23 2.91
C SER A 68 17.34 24.84 4.16
N TYR A 69 16.55 25.21 5.15
CA TYR A 69 17.02 25.82 6.39
C TYR A 69 16.22 25.29 7.58
N CYS A 70 16.85 25.36 8.75
CA CYS A 70 16.23 25.09 10.05
C CYS A 70 16.52 26.24 11.02
N PHE A 71 15.95 26.16 12.21
CA PHE A 71 16.28 27.05 13.32
C PHE A 71 16.84 26.26 14.49
N ILE A 72 17.80 26.86 15.19
CA ILE A 72 18.32 26.40 16.46
C ILE A 72 18.19 27.51 17.50
N CYS A 73 17.86 27.14 18.73
CA CYS A 73 17.86 28.04 19.88
C CYS A 73 18.87 27.51 20.89
N TYR A 74 19.80 28.35 21.31
CA TYR A 74 20.73 28.05 22.41
C TYR A 74 20.18 28.54 23.75
N ALA A 75 20.65 27.93 24.83
CA ALA A 75 20.32 28.34 26.19
C ALA A 75 20.77 29.77 26.51
N ASN A 76 21.86 30.24 25.89
CA ASN A 76 22.31 31.61 26.05
C ASN A 76 22.95 32.21 24.79
N ILE A 77 23.10 33.54 24.78
CA ILE A 77 23.58 34.30 23.62
C ILE A 77 25.06 33.99 23.29
N GLN A 78 25.90 33.67 24.29
CA GLN A 78 27.33 33.42 24.05
C GLN A 78 27.57 32.13 23.27
N GLU A 79 26.75 31.10 23.50
CA GLU A 79 26.77 29.85 22.73
C GLU A 79 26.38 30.08 21.26
N ALA A 80 25.34 30.88 21.02
CA ALA A 80 24.94 31.27 19.67
C ALA A 80 26.05 32.07 18.96
N ILE A 81 26.73 32.97 19.67
CA ILE A 81 27.89 33.71 19.16
C ILE A 81 29.04 32.75 18.78
N SER A 82 29.32 31.78 19.65
CA SER A 82 30.35 30.75 19.41
C SER A 82 30.04 29.95 18.13
N ALA A 83 28.80 29.46 18.00
CA ALA A 83 28.34 28.73 16.82
C ALA A 83 28.43 29.58 15.54
N TYR A 84 27.94 30.83 15.58
CA TYR A 84 28.02 31.75 14.45
C TYR A 84 29.46 31.98 14.01
N ALA A 85 30.37 32.27 14.94
CA ALA A 85 31.77 32.55 14.62
C ALA A 85 32.50 31.34 14.02
N LYS A 86 32.15 30.13 14.44
CA LYS A 86 32.83 28.89 14.00
C LYS A 86 32.22 28.25 12.76
N VAL A 87 30.91 28.37 12.54
CA VAL A 87 30.18 27.65 11.47
C VAL A 87 29.82 28.55 10.30
N ASN A 88 29.54 29.83 10.52
CA ASN A 88 29.07 30.71 9.45
C ASN A 88 30.12 30.86 8.34
N GLY A 89 29.72 30.61 7.10
CA GLY A 89 30.59 30.63 5.93
C GLY A 89 31.51 29.41 5.78
N LYS A 90 31.35 28.37 6.61
CA LYS A 90 32.10 27.10 6.48
C LYS A 90 31.33 26.07 5.68
N MET A 91 32.04 25.10 5.11
CA MET A 91 31.41 23.99 4.39
C MET A 91 30.71 23.04 5.36
N ASN A 92 29.53 22.58 4.96
CA ASN A 92 28.84 21.49 5.62
C ASN A 92 29.55 20.17 5.31
N THR A 93 30.04 19.50 6.34
CA THR A 93 30.73 18.22 6.20
C THR A 93 29.78 17.02 6.11
N LEU A 94 28.48 17.22 6.37
CA LEU A 94 27.48 16.16 6.43
C LEU A 94 26.61 16.04 5.16
N SER A 95 26.65 17.03 4.25
CA SER A 95 25.89 17.01 2.98
C SER A 95 26.61 17.83 1.92
N ASP A 96 26.62 17.38 0.65
CA ASP A 96 26.93 18.10 -0.62
C ASP A 96 27.99 19.23 -0.60
N GLN A 97 28.83 19.30 0.43
CA GLN A 97 29.83 20.33 0.71
C GLN A 97 29.32 21.78 0.60
N GLN A 98 28.02 22.02 0.83
CA GLN A 98 27.46 23.37 0.73
C GLN A 98 27.93 24.28 1.86
N ILE A 99 28.15 25.56 1.55
CA ILE A 99 28.51 26.56 2.58
C ILE A 99 27.28 26.85 3.45
N LEU A 100 27.46 26.77 4.77
CA LEU A 100 26.46 27.15 5.75
C LEU A 100 26.45 28.65 5.96
N TYR A 101 25.25 29.23 6.06
CA TYR A 101 25.06 30.62 6.42
C TYR A 101 24.18 30.70 7.66
N LEU A 102 24.61 31.44 8.66
CA LEU A 102 23.87 31.63 9.89
C LEU A 102 23.32 33.05 9.94
N ILE A 103 22.08 33.19 10.41
CA ILE A 103 21.42 34.49 10.62
C ILE A 103 20.82 34.51 12.01
N TYR A 104 21.12 35.55 12.79
CA TYR A 104 20.41 35.81 14.05
C TYR A 104 18.97 36.23 13.74
N THR A 105 18.03 35.72 14.52
CA THR A 105 16.61 36.00 14.31
C THR A 105 15.97 36.52 15.59
N ASN A 106 14.97 37.41 15.45
CA ASN A 106 14.25 37.97 16.61
C ASN A 106 13.30 36.94 17.24
N SER A 107 12.82 35.98 16.45
CA SER A 107 11.93 34.90 16.90
C SER A 107 12.12 33.67 16.03
N VAL A 108 11.51 32.56 16.46
CA VAL A 108 11.48 31.29 15.71
C VAL A 108 10.02 30.85 15.48
N PRO A 109 9.74 30.00 14.49
CA PRO A 109 8.38 29.50 14.24
C PRO A 109 7.82 28.71 15.44
N LYS A 110 6.56 28.96 15.83
CA LYS A 110 5.96 28.40 17.06
C LYS A 110 5.67 26.89 16.99
N SER A 111 5.41 26.35 15.81
CA SER A 111 5.58 24.93 15.43
C SER A 111 5.20 24.79 13.96
N VAL A 112 5.75 23.80 13.26
CA VAL A 112 5.32 23.49 11.88
C VAL A 112 4.94 22.02 11.86
N LYS A 113 3.74 21.69 11.39
CA LYS A 113 3.29 20.31 11.19
C LYS A 113 2.98 20.11 9.72
N ILE A 114 3.28 18.93 9.21
CA ILE A 114 2.79 18.52 7.89
C ILE A 114 1.35 18.03 8.10
N VAL A 115 0.38 18.67 7.46
CA VAL A 115 -1.02 18.22 7.53
C VAL A 115 -1.17 16.99 6.65
N SER A 116 -1.69 15.91 7.20
CA SER A 116 -1.99 14.67 6.48
C SER A 116 -3.38 14.16 6.87
N ASN A 117 -4.29 14.10 5.90
CA ASN A 117 -5.61 13.47 6.05
C ASN A 117 -5.60 12.10 5.35
N SER A 118 -5.81 11.02 6.09
CA SER A 118 -5.86 9.67 5.51
C SER A 118 -7.02 9.56 4.49
N PRO A 119 -6.80 8.97 3.30
CA PRO A 119 -7.88 8.59 2.38
C PRO A 119 -8.94 7.72 3.08
N PRO A 120 -10.24 7.93 2.82
CA PRO A 120 -11.28 7.02 3.32
C PRO A 120 -11.05 5.57 2.88
N GLY A 121 -11.20 4.63 3.80
CA GLY A 121 -10.96 3.20 3.54
C GLY A 121 -9.49 2.75 3.66
N LEU A 122 -8.58 3.68 3.99
CA LEU A 122 -7.17 3.39 4.29
C LEU A 122 -6.97 3.17 5.80
N GLU A 123 -6.44 2.01 6.18
CA GLU A 123 -6.04 1.68 7.55
C GLU A 123 -4.57 1.25 7.59
N ILE A 124 -3.87 1.59 8.68
CA ILE A 124 -2.50 1.14 8.95
C ILE A 124 -2.50 0.47 10.31
N ILE A 125 -2.04 -0.77 10.34
CA ILE A 125 -1.86 -1.53 11.57
C ILE A 125 -0.36 -1.58 11.85
N ASP A 126 0.10 -0.73 12.75
CA ASP A 126 1.48 -0.71 13.23
C ASP A 126 1.80 -1.99 14.02
N ASN A 127 3.03 -2.52 13.88
CA ASN A 127 3.49 -3.74 14.55
C ASN A 127 2.54 -4.94 14.34
N PHE A 128 2.08 -5.13 13.11
CA PHE A 128 1.23 -6.26 12.74
C PHE A 128 1.96 -7.61 12.88
N ILE A 129 3.28 -7.61 12.68
CA ILE A 129 4.14 -8.76 12.95
C ILE A 129 5.20 -8.41 13.99
N GLU A 130 5.74 -9.43 14.64
CA GLU A 130 6.86 -9.35 15.55
C GLU A 130 8.21 -9.31 14.83
N GLU A 131 9.28 -9.00 15.57
CA GLU A 131 10.63 -8.84 15.00
C GLU A 131 11.24 -10.17 14.54
N ASN A 132 10.98 -11.27 15.24
CA ASN A 132 11.36 -12.63 14.83
C ASN A 132 10.67 -13.04 13.51
N GLU A 133 9.38 -12.71 13.33
CA GLU A 133 8.62 -12.99 12.11
C GLU A 133 9.15 -12.18 10.92
N GLU A 134 9.45 -10.89 11.14
CA GLU A 134 10.09 -10.05 10.12
C GLU A 134 11.45 -10.62 9.70
N ASN A 135 12.28 -11.01 10.66
CA ASN A 135 13.60 -11.59 10.39
C ASN A 135 13.51 -12.90 9.61
N PHE A 136 12.55 -13.76 9.95
CA PHE A 136 12.29 -15.01 9.22
C PHE A 136 11.93 -14.72 7.76
N LEU A 137 11.01 -13.79 7.49
CA LEU A 137 10.63 -13.43 6.12
C LEU A 137 11.78 -12.79 5.34
N LEU A 138 12.55 -11.90 5.97
CA LEU A 138 13.72 -11.28 5.35
C LEU A 138 14.77 -12.33 4.97
N LEU A 139 14.99 -13.35 5.82
CA LEU A 139 15.88 -14.46 5.51
C LEU A 139 15.32 -15.32 4.36
N TYR A 140 14.03 -15.67 4.41
CA TYR A 140 13.36 -16.39 3.34
C TYR A 140 13.53 -15.68 1.98
N PHE A 141 13.27 -14.37 1.92
CA PHE A 141 13.47 -13.60 0.69
C PHE A 141 14.92 -13.43 0.30
N LYS A 142 15.87 -13.58 1.22
CA LYS A 142 17.30 -13.59 0.86
C LYS A 142 17.70 -14.90 0.17
N GLU A 143 17.11 -16.03 0.58
CA GLU A 143 17.44 -17.37 0.08
C GLU A 143 16.67 -17.74 -1.20
N HIS A 144 15.42 -17.30 -1.33
CA HIS A 144 14.50 -17.70 -2.42
C HIS A 144 14.36 -16.66 -3.54
N TRP A 145 15.26 -15.67 -3.59
CA TRP A 145 15.26 -14.60 -4.59
C TRP A 145 16.43 -14.74 -5.55
N SER A 146 16.14 -15.05 -6.82
CA SER A 146 17.14 -15.02 -7.90
C SER A 146 17.25 -13.62 -8.51
N GLU A 147 18.47 -13.21 -8.88
CA GLU A 147 18.75 -11.89 -9.49
C GLU A 147 18.08 -11.68 -10.86
N SER A 148 17.49 -12.73 -11.45
CA SER A 148 16.89 -12.75 -12.79
C SER A 148 15.51 -12.09 -12.92
N SER A 149 14.85 -11.71 -11.81
CA SER A 149 13.50 -11.12 -11.79
C SER A 149 13.53 -9.59 -11.72
N THR A 150 14.18 -8.95 -12.69
CA THR A 150 14.40 -7.50 -12.70
C THR A 150 13.41 -6.77 -13.62
N MET A 151 12.45 -6.06 -13.03
CA MET A 151 11.75 -4.97 -13.71
C MET A 151 12.64 -3.72 -13.70
N LYS A 152 12.48 -2.82 -14.68
CA LYS A 152 13.39 -1.69 -14.99
C LYS A 152 13.92 -0.88 -13.78
N HIS A 153 13.25 -0.87 -12.63
CA HIS A 153 13.66 -0.13 -11.43
C HIS A 153 13.46 -0.83 -10.07
N ARG A 154 12.99 -2.09 -10.01
CA ARG A 154 12.79 -2.85 -8.75
C ARG A 154 12.70 -4.35 -9.03
N GLN A 155 12.95 -5.18 -8.02
CA GLN A 155 12.77 -6.63 -8.16
C GLN A 155 11.35 -7.01 -7.73
N VAL A 156 10.68 -7.87 -8.50
CA VAL A 156 9.29 -8.30 -8.25
C VAL A 156 9.16 -9.82 -8.34
N LYS A 157 8.42 -10.43 -7.42
CA LYS A 157 8.05 -11.85 -7.44
C LYS A 157 6.56 -12.02 -7.17
N HIS A 158 5.94 -13.00 -7.84
CA HIS A 158 4.52 -13.33 -7.70
C HIS A 158 4.35 -14.73 -7.12
N TYR A 159 3.28 -14.94 -6.35
CA TYR A 159 2.81 -16.25 -5.89
C TYR A 159 1.29 -16.35 -6.02
N GLY A 160 0.80 -17.57 -6.20
CA GLY A 160 -0.62 -17.91 -6.46
C GLY A 160 -1.02 -17.60 -7.89
N TYR A 161 -0.87 -16.35 -8.30
CA TYR A 161 -1.20 -15.86 -9.62
C TYR A 161 -0.17 -14.84 -10.12
N GLU A 162 0.22 -14.97 -11.39
CA GLU A 162 1.14 -14.03 -12.02
C GLU A 162 0.36 -12.82 -12.56
N PHE A 163 0.84 -11.61 -12.29
CA PHE A 163 0.22 -10.40 -12.83
C PHE A 163 0.76 -10.14 -14.24
N ASP A 164 -0.15 -10.04 -15.22
CA ASP A 164 0.19 -9.69 -16.58
C ASP A 164 0.29 -8.17 -16.70
N TYR A 165 1.51 -7.64 -16.74
CA TYR A 165 1.77 -6.20 -16.84
C TYR A 165 1.46 -5.60 -18.21
N ASP A 166 1.37 -6.41 -19.27
CA ASP A 166 1.04 -5.93 -20.62
C ASP A 166 -0.48 -5.75 -20.75
N ASN A 167 -1.24 -6.65 -20.14
CA ASN A 167 -2.70 -6.67 -20.20
C ASN A 167 -3.39 -6.14 -18.93
N ASN A 168 -2.61 -5.73 -17.92
CA ASN A 168 -3.08 -5.38 -16.56
C ASN A 168 -3.98 -6.47 -15.94
N GLY A 169 -3.78 -7.73 -16.30
CA GLY A 169 -4.60 -8.87 -15.91
C GLY A 169 -3.87 -9.85 -15.00
N VAL A 170 -4.41 -11.06 -14.87
CA VAL A 170 -3.78 -12.18 -14.17
C VAL A 170 -3.68 -13.38 -15.11
N ARG A 171 -2.52 -14.05 -15.10
CA ARG A 171 -2.34 -15.35 -15.75
C ARG A 171 -2.66 -16.44 -14.74
N TYR A 172 -3.58 -17.33 -15.14
CA TYR A 172 -4.08 -18.41 -14.28
C TYR A 172 -3.19 -19.67 -14.32
N ASP A 173 -2.19 -19.69 -15.21
CA ASP A 173 -1.57 -20.93 -15.66
C ASP A 173 -0.09 -21.07 -15.23
N THR A 174 0.54 -20.01 -14.69
CA THR A 174 2.02 -19.90 -14.64
C THR A 174 2.61 -19.23 -13.39
N CYS A 175 2.19 -19.58 -12.18
CA CYS A 175 2.79 -19.00 -10.96
C CYS A 175 3.16 -20.03 -9.88
N ASP A 176 4.21 -19.73 -9.11
CA ASP A 176 4.59 -20.50 -7.92
C ASP A 176 3.41 -20.50 -6.92
N PRO A 177 3.08 -21.63 -6.28
CA PRO A 177 2.06 -21.66 -5.24
C PRO A 177 2.47 -20.78 -4.06
N ILE A 178 1.49 -20.27 -3.29
CA ILE A 178 1.79 -19.50 -2.08
C ILE A 178 2.55 -20.39 -1.09
N PRO A 179 3.77 -20.00 -0.68
CA PRO A 179 4.59 -20.82 0.22
C PRO A 179 3.95 -20.95 1.61
N LYS A 180 4.14 -22.09 2.27
CA LYS A 180 3.57 -22.38 3.60
C LYS A 180 4.10 -21.43 4.67
N GLU A 181 5.27 -20.84 4.44
CA GLU A 181 5.90 -19.81 5.25
C GLU A 181 5.02 -18.57 5.42
N PHE A 182 4.07 -18.33 4.52
CA PHE A 182 3.11 -17.23 4.63
C PHE A 182 1.88 -17.56 5.49
N ASN A 183 1.66 -18.81 5.88
CA ASN A 183 0.43 -19.24 6.56
C ASN A 183 0.13 -18.44 7.83
N LEU A 184 1.16 -18.12 8.64
CA LEU A 184 0.98 -17.32 9.85
C LEU A 184 0.39 -15.93 9.53
N ILE A 185 0.94 -15.27 8.51
CA ILE A 185 0.49 -13.94 8.06
C ILE A 185 -0.90 -14.03 7.44
N LEU A 186 -1.16 -15.04 6.61
CA LEU A 186 -2.46 -15.27 5.99
C LEU A 186 -3.55 -15.49 7.05
N ASN A 187 -3.27 -16.31 8.06
CA ASN A 187 -4.18 -16.56 9.18
C ASN A 187 -4.43 -15.30 10.00
N ALA A 188 -3.39 -14.48 10.24
CA ALA A 188 -3.52 -13.21 10.94
C ALA A 188 -4.40 -12.21 10.15
N ILE A 189 -4.19 -12.10 8.82
CA ILE A 189 -5.02 -11.28 7.93
C ILE A 189 -6.48 -11.79 7.95
N GLN A 190 -6.69 -13.10 7.80
CA GLN A 190 -8.02 -13.70 7.82
C GLN A 190 -8.74 -13.47 9.15
N SER A 191 -8.05 -13.66 10.27
CA SER A 191 -8.63 -13.44 11.59
C SER A 191 -9.08 -11.99 11.78
N ARG A 192 -8.24 -11.04 11.33
CA ARG A 192 -8.43 -9.59 11.52
C ARG A 192 -9.42 -8.96 10.55
N LEU A 193 -9.43 -9.38 9.30
CA LEU A 193 -10.25 -8.78 8.22
C LEU A 193 -11.41 -9.67 7.77
N LYS A 194 -11.50 -10.92 8.27
CA LYS A 194 -12.44 -11.93 7.76
C LYS A 194 -12.33 -12.13 6.25
N TRP A 195 -11.10 -12.02 5.74
CA TRP A 195 -10.78 -12.02 4.31
C TRP A 195 -9.48 -12.81 4.03
N CYS A 196 -9.49 -13.63 2.99
CA CYS A 196 -8.37 -14.49 2.62
C CYS A 196 -7.82 -14.10 1.24
N PRO A 197 -6.57 -13.65 1.12
CA PRO A 197 -5.93 -13.44 -0.18
C PRO A 197 -5.52 -14.77 -0.80
N ASN A 198 -5.52 -14.83 -2.14
CA ASN A 198 -5.04 -15.96 -2.94
C ASN A 198 -3.94 -15.56 -3.93
N GLN A 199 -3.48 -14.30 -3.90
CA GLN A 199 -2.41 -13.77 -4.74
C GLN A 199 -1.47 -12.91 -3.90
N ILE A 200 -0.15 -13.11 -4.09
CA ILE A 200 0.89 -12.33 -3.41
C ILE A 200 1.86 -11.72 -4.42
N THR A 201 2.14 -10.43 -4.29
CA THR A 201 3.22 -9.75 -5.01
C THR A 201 4.24 -9.22 -4.02
N VAL A 202 5.48 -9.70 -4.13
CA VAL A 202 6.61 -9.22 -3.35
C VAL A 202 7.39 -8.21 -4.17
N ASN A 203 7.64 -7.03 -3.61
CA ASN A 203 8.46 -5.98 -4.23
C ASN A 203 9.63 -5.64 -3.32
N LYS A 204 10.84 -5.57 -3.88
CA LYS A 204 12.04 -5.11 -3.17
C LYS A 204 12.53 -3.78 -3.73
N TYR A 205 12.73 -2.82 -2.83
CA TYR A 205 13.16 -1.46 -3.12
C TYR A 205 14.49 -1.17 -2.44
N LEU A 206 15.49 -0.79 -3.22
CA LEU A 206 16.74 -0.20 -2.72
C LEU A 206 16.55 1.31 -2.50
N PRO A 207 17.38 1.97 -1.66
CA PRO A 207 17.32 3.41 -1.47
C PRO A 207 17.41 4.17 -2.80
N GLY A 208 16.45 5.06 -3.06
CA GLY A 208 16.32 5.78 -4.33
C GLY A 208 15.34 5.17 -5.33
N GLN A 209 14.93 3.91 -5.15
CA GLN A 209 13.91 3.27 -5.98
C GLN A 209 12.50 3.62 -5.49
N GLY A 210 11.52 3.36 -6.35
CA GLY A 210 10.11 3.64 -6.10
C GLY A 210 9.19 2.93 -7.07
N ILE A 211 7.91 3.29 -7.02
CA ILE A 211 6.89 2.81 -7.96
C ILE A 211 6.05 4.02 -8.41
N PRO A 212 5.82 4.19 -9.73
CA PRO A 212 4.96 5.24 -10.23
C PRO A 212 3.56 5.21 -9.61
N SER A 213 2.91 6.37 -9.58
CA SER A 213 1.53 6.46 -9.07
C SER A 213 0.59 5.69 -9.98
N HIS A 214 -0.20 4.78 -9.41
CA HIS A 214 -1.14 3.91 -10.13
C HIS A 214 -2.32 3.52 -9.24
N THR A 215 -3.34 2.91 -9.84
CA THR A 215 -4.39 2.14 -9.15
C THR A 215 -4.25 0.68 -9.57
N ASP A 216 -4.48 -0.24 -8.64
CA ASP A 216 -4.55 -1.65 -8.97
C ASP A 216 -5.75 -1.94 -9.89
N THR A 217 -5.64 -2.99 -10.72
CA THR A 217 -6.65 -3.27 -11.75
C THR A 217 -8.02 -3.56 -11.14
N ARG A 218 -9.03 -2.82 -11.60
CA ARG A 218 -10.44 -3.06 -11.28
C ARG A 218 -10.91 -4.36 -11.96
N GLY A 219 -11.74 -5.14 -11.27
CA GLY A 219 -12.31 -6.38 -11.82
C GLY A 219 -11.39 -7.61 -11.77
N VAL A 220 -10.09 -7.45 -11.52
CA VAL A 220 -9.16 -8.58 -11.31
C VAL A 220 -9.10 -8.98 -9.84
N PHE A 221 -9.09 -7.98 -8.96
CA PHE A 221 -8.96 -8.15 -7.52
C PHE A 221 -10.17 -7.54 -6.81
N ASP A 222 -10.60 -8.14 -5.70
CA ASP A 222 -11.75 -7.69 -4.89
C ASP A 222 -11.43 -6.50 -3.99
N ASP A 223 -12.40 -6.01 -3.20
CA ASP A 223 -12.30 -4.74 -2.48
C ASP A 223 -11.12 -4.60 -1.50
N TYR A 224 -10.40 -5.67 -1.15
CA TYR A 224 -9.23 -5.55 -0.27
C TYR A 224 -7.91 -5.63 -1.05
N ILE A 225 -7.02 -4.69 -0.76
CA ILE A 225 -5.59 -4.81 -1.06
C ILE A 225 -4.82 -4.53 0.21
N VAL A 226 -4.02 -5.51 0.61
CA VAL A 226 -3.28 -5.47 1.87
C VAL A 226 -1.78 -5.51 1.57
N SER A 227 -0.97 -4.70 2.24
CA SER A 227 0.48 -4.66 2.01
C SER A 227 1.26 -4.64 3.31
N LEU A 228 2.03 -5.71 3.57
CA LEU A 228 2.94 -5.81 4.69
C LEU A 228 4.29 -5.18 4.32
N SER A 229 4.81 -4.29 5.17
CA SER A 229 6.10 -3.62 4.99
C SER A 229 7.18 -4.25 5.87
N LEU A 230 8.35 -4.53 5.29
CA LEU A 230 9.49 -5.18 5.96
C LEU A 230 10.81 -4.45 5.70
N GLY A 231 11.74 -4.57 6.65
CA GLY A 231 13.14 -4.11 6.60
C GLY A 231 13.35 -2.60 6.78
N SER A 232 12.61 -1.76 6.05
CA SER A 232 12.75 -0.30 6.15
C SER A 232 11.41 0.40 6.00
N ASP A 233 11.22 1.43 6.82
CA ASP A 233 10.14 2.40 6.69
C ASP A 233 10.18 3.11 5.32
N ILE A 234 9.01 3.54 4.85
CA ILE A 234 8.88 4.33 3.63
C ILE A 234 7.65 5.22 3.64
N VAL A 235 7.68 6.35 2.92
CA VAL A 235 6.47 7.11 2.62
C VAL A 235 5.88 6.70 1.27
N MET A 236 4.59 6.34 1.30
CA MET A 236 3.74 6.12 0.13
C MET A 236 2.84 7.34 -0.09
N GLU A 237 2.76 7.80 -1.34
CA GLU A 237 1.98 8.97 -1.74
C GLU A 237 0.64 8.53 -2.33
N PHE A 238 -0.46 9.02 -1.76
CA PHE A 238 -1.83 8.86 -2.25
C PHE A 238 -2.31 10.14 -2.92
N ARG A 239 -2.94 10.03 -4.10
CA ARG A 239 -3.42 11.18 -4.88
C ARG A 239 -4.83 10.96 -5.40
N LYS A 240 -5.64 12.01 -5.33
CA LYS A 240 -6.97 12.09 -5.95
C LYS A 240 -7.26 13.54 -6.30
N ASP A 241 -7.43 13.85 -7.58
CA ASP A 241 -7.63 15.21 -8.08
C ASP A 241 -6.53 16.17 -7.56
N ASN A 242 -6.92 17.19 -6.77
CA ASN A 242 -6.00 18.14 -6.14
C ASN A 242 -5.55 17.72 -4.72
N TYR A 243 -6.04 16.58 -4.21
CA TYR A 243 -5.66 16.05 -2.91
C TYR A 243 -4.40 15.20 -3.02
N HIS A 244 -3.48 15.44 -2.10
CA HIS A 244 -2.23 14.69 -1.97
C HIS A 244 -2.04 14.32 -0.50
N ASN A 245 -1.77 13.04 -0.25
CA ASN A 245 -1.52 12.54 1.09
C ASN A 245 -0.27 11.67 1.14
N SER A 246 0.61 11.98 2.08
CA SER A 246 1.84 11.24 2.33
C SER A 246 1.66 10.36 3.56
N VAL A 247 1.73 9.04 3.35
CA VAL A 247 1.47 8.03 4.38
C VAL A 247 2.77 7.31 4.73
N LEU A 248 3.15 7.35 6.01
CA LEU A 248 4.30 6.60 6.51
C LEU A 248 3.92 5.13 6.74
N LEU A 249 4.61 4.23 6.05
CA LEU A 249 4.51 2.79 6.23
C LEU A 249 5.75 2.32 6.99
N LYS A 250 5.59 2.02 8.27
CA LYS A 250 6.69 1.52 9.11
C LYS A 250 7.01 0.07 8.78
N SER A 251 8.24 -0.36 9.05
CA SER A 251 8.56 -1.78 9.12
C SER A 251 7.61 -2.50 10.07
N LYS A 252 7.24 -3.73 9.74
CA LYS A 252 6.27 -4.57 10.46
C LYS A 252 4.83 -4.07 10.44
N SER A 253 4.52 -3.02 9.68
CA SER A 253 3.14 -2.53 9.56
C SER A 253 2.39 -3.17 8.39
N LEU A 254 1.08 -3.32 8.57
CA LEU A 254 0.15 -3.75 7.54
C LEU A 254 -0.68 -2.56 7.05
N LEU A 255 -0.53 -2.24 5.77
CA LEU A 255 -1.42 -1.30 5.07
C LEU A 255 -2.65 -2.06 4.58
N VAL A 256 -3.84 -1.52 4.82
CA VAL A 256 -5.11 -2.04 4.30
C VAL A 256 -5.77 -0.95 3.47
N MET A 257 -5.99 -1.23 2.19
CA MET A 257 -6.74 -0.37 1.26
C MET A 257 -8.07 -1.06 0.94
N SER A 258 -9.17 -0.32 1.13
CA SER A 258 -10.53 -0.76 0.79
C SER A 258 -11.37 0.41 0.29
N GLY A 259 -12.45 0.13 -0.44
CA GLY A 259 -13.37 1.15 -0.93
C GLY A 259 -12.64 2.29 -1.66
N GLU A 260 -12.82 3.52 -1.19
CA GLU A 260 -12.31 4.70 -1.87
C GLU A 260 -10.78 4.70 -2.01
N SER A 261 -10.02 4.38 -0.96
CA SER A 261 -8.55 4.40 -0.99
C SER A 261 -7.95 3.44 -2.01
N ARG A 262 -8.69 2.37 -2.34
CA ARG A 262 -8.31 1.38 -3.35
C ARG A 262 -8.69 1.83 -4.75
N PHE A 263 -9.94 2.24 -4.92
CA PHE A 263 -10.54 2.40 -6.23
C PHE A 263 -10.32 3.80 -6.82
N ASN A 264 -10.36 4.82 -5.98
CA ASN A 264 -10.46 6.22 -6.41
C ASN A 264 -9.18 7.02 -6.15
N TRP A 265 -8.25 6.48 -5.36
CA TRP A 265 -6.95 7.10 -5.09
C TRP A 265 -5.85 6.34 -5.82
N THR A 266 -4.97 7.07 -6.51
CA THR A 266 -3.72 6.48 -6.99
C THR A 266 -2.72 6.44 -5.84
N HIS A 267 -1.90 5.41 -5.78
CA HIS A 267 -0.83 5.27 -4.79
C HIS A 267 0.52 5.04 -5.47
N GLY A 268 1.60 5.48 -4.85
CA GLY A 268 2.94 5.31 -5.40
C GLY A 268 4.04 5.63 -4.40
N ILE A 269 5.27 5.26 -4.73
CA ILE A 269 6.45 5.55 -3.91
C ILE A 269 7.38 6.39 -4.77
N THR A 270 7.57 7.66 -4.42
CA THR A 270 8.48 8.55 -5.16
C THR A 270 9.93 8.02 -5.09
N PRO A 271 10.66 7.95 -6.21
CA PRO A 271 12.09 7.61 -6.21
C PRO A 271 12.92 8.68 -5.48
N ARG A 272 13.31 8.41 -4.23
CA ARG A 272 14.16 9.28 -3.39
C ARG A 272 14.88 8.45 -2.32
N LYS A 273 15.94 9.01 -1.74
CA LYS A 273 16.77 8.32 -0.72
C LYS A 273 16.33 8.59 0.72
N PHE A 274 15.51 9.61 0.93
CA PHE A 274 14.98 9.97 2.23
C PHE A 274 13.57 10.55 2.09
N ASP A 275 12.80 10.46 3.16
CA ASP A 275 11.47 11.02 3.31
C ASP A 275 11.46 12.13 4.36
N VAL A 276 10.48 13.03 4.28
CA VAL A 276 10.20 13.99 5.34
C VAL A 276 8.94 13.55 6.06
N ILE A 277 9.04 13.30 7.37
CA ILE A 277 7.95 12.75 8.20
C ILE A 277 7.66 13.67 9.37
N ASN A 278 6.46 13.58 9.94
CA ASN A 278 6.17 14.18 11.24
C ASN A 278 6.64 13.27 12.38
N THR A 279 7.33 13.83 13.36
CA THR A 279 7.68 13.18 14.63
C THR A 279 7.02 13.90 15.80
N VAL A 280 7.18 13.36 17.01
CA VAL A 280 6.76 14.03 18.26
C VAL A 280 7.40 15.41 18.43
N ASN A 281 8.60 15.61 17.86
CA ASN A 281 9.36 16.86 17.90
C ASN A 281 9.15 17.71 16.63
N GLY A 282 8.13 17.41 15.83
CA GLY A 282 7.86 18.05 14.55
C GLY A 282 8.54 17.33 13.37
N PRO A 283 8.57 17.96 12.19
CA PRO A 283 9.11 17.39 10.97
C PRO A 283 10.56 16.94 11.12
N ASP A 284 10.91 15.83 10.46
CA ASP A 284 12.27 15.30 10.43
C ASP A 284 12.53 14.46 9.17
N VAL A 285 13.78 14.06 8.98
CA VAL A 285 14.21 13.21 7.87
C VAL A 285 14.22 11.74 8.28
N LEU A 286 13.65 10.91 7.42
CA LEU A 286 13.72 9.45 7.49
C LEU A 286 14.57 8.95 6.30
N CYS A 287 15.77 8.44 6.57
CA CYS A 287 16.58 7.81 5.52
C CYS A 287 16.00 6.44 5.14
N ARG A 288 15.88 6.17 3.83
CA ARG A 288 15.40 4.88 3.34
C ARG A 288 16.52 3.85 3.37
N GLY A 289 16.21 2.66 3.87
CA GLY A 289 16.99 1.44 3.71
C GLY A 289 16.47 0.56 2.58
N THR A 290 16.89 -0.70 2.58
CA THR A 290 16.29 -1.73 1.73
C THR A 290 14.92 -2.11 2.30
N ARG A 291 13.86 -1.91 1.52
CA ARG A 291 12.49 -2.26 1.90
C ARG A 291 12.00 -3.42 1.07
N ILE A 292 11.30 -4.36 1.70
CA ILE A 292 10.48 -5.37 1.02
C ILE A 292 9.02 -5.10 1.36
N SER A 293 8.12 -5.19 0.38
CA SER A 293 6.68 -5.24 0.63
C SER A 293 6.07 -6.49 0.07
N VAL A 294 5.22 -7.13 0.88
CA VAL A 294 4.41 -8.28 0.50
C VAL A 294 2.98 -7.80 0.34
N THR A 295 2.49 -7.73 -0.89
CA THR A 295 1.14 -7.27 -1.20
C THR A 295 0.23 -8.46 -1.45
N PHE A 296 -0.84 -8.54 -0.69
CA PHE A 296 -1.83 -9.60 -0.70
C PHE A 296 -3.12 -9.11 -1.37
N ARG A 297 -3.66 -9.94 -2.25
CA ARG A 297 -4.91 -9.69 -2.97
C ARG A 297 -5.71 -10.97 -3.07
N ARG A 298 -7.03 -10.84 -3.24
CA ARG A 298 -7.89 -11.93 -3.67
C ARG A 298 -8.27 -11.66 -5.11
N VAL A 299 -7.73 -12.48 -6.01
CA VAL A 299 -8.18 -12.54 -7.40
C VAL A 299 -9.65 -12.92 -7.35
N ILE A 300 -10.47 -12.06 -7.93
CA ILE A 300 -11.83 -12.44 -8.28
C ILE A 300 -11.63 -13.42 -9.43
N GLN A 301 -11.69 -14.71 -9.13
CA GLN A 301 -11.96 -15.67 -10.18
C GLN A 301 -13.32 -15.26 -10.71
N ASN A 302 -13.32 -14.64 -11.87
CA ASN A 302 -14.52 -14.48 -12.64
C ASN A 302 -14.97 -15.88 -13.09
N GLN A 303 -15.63 -16.61 -12.18
CA GLN A 303 -16.81 -17.39 -12.56
C GLN A 303 -17.93 -16.46 -13.04
N ALA A 304 -17.81 -15.14 -12.86
CA ALA A 304 -18.44 -14.18 -13.75
C ALA A 304 -17.51 -13.89 -14.94
N LYS A 305 -17.39 -14.80 -15.92
CA LYS A 305 -17.16 -14.33 -17.30
C LYS A 305 -18.09 -13.13 -17.46
N GLU A 306 -17.58 -11.93 -17.75
CA GLU A 306 -18.44 -10.75 -17.98
C GLU A 306 -19.63 -11.22 -18.79
N ASN A 307 -20.82 -11.19 -18.18
CA ASN A 307 -21.98 -11.74 -18.81
C ASN A 307 -22.21 -10.87 -20.05
N LEU A 308 -21.91 -11.39 -21.23
CA LEU A 308 -21.92 -10.60 -22.46
C LEU A 308 -23.32 -10.07 -22.72
N TYR A 309 -24.36 -10.72 -22.16
CA TYR A 309 -25.73 -10.23 -22.17
C TYR A 309 -25.86 -8.98 -21.30
N GLU A 310 -25.30 -8.95 -20.10
CA GLU A 310 -25.32 -7.78 -19.20
C GLU A 310 -24.54 -6.59 -19.78
N VAL A 311 -23.44 -6.83 -20.49
CA VAL A 311 -22.69 -5.77 -21.22
C VAL A 311 -23.59 -5.06 -22.24
N LEU A 312 -24.53 -5.79 -22.85
CA LEU A 312 -25.53 -5.23 -23.76
C LEU A 312 -26.84 -4.81 -23.07
N GLY A 313 -26.93 -4.95 -21.74
CA GLY A 313 -28.15 -4.67 -20.97
C GLY A 313 -29.31 -5.62 -21.28
N CYS A 314 -28.99 -6.87 -21.60
CA CYS A 314 -29.92 -7.93 -21.99
C CYS A 314 -29.75 -9.18 -21.11
N ASP A 315 -30.64 -10.15 -21.26
CA ASP A 315 -30.52 -11.49 -20.69
C ASP A 315 -30.33 -12.56 -21.78
N LYS A 316 -30.01 -13.80 -21.38
CA LYS A 316 -29.83 -14.95 -22.31
C LYS A 316 -31.09 -15.28 -23.12
N THR A 317 -32.27 -14.97 -22.59
CA THR A 317 -33.57 -15.22 -23.23
C THR A 317 -33.99 -14.12 -24.20
N THR A 318 -33.24 -13.02 -24.25
CA THR A 318 -33.54 -11.86 -25.06
C THR A 318 -33.40 -12.19 -26.55
N SER A 319 -34.38 -11.77 -27.35
CA SER A 319 -34.37 -12.03 -28.80
C SER A 319 -33.18 -11.35 -29.48
N PHE A 320 -32.74 -11.91 -30.61
CA PHE A 320 -31.63 -11.36 -31.38
C PHE A 320 -31.89 -9.91 -31.84
N GLU A 321 -33.14 -9.60 -32.20
CA GLU A 321 -33.56 -8.25 -32.61
C GLU A 321 -33.38 -7.24 -31.48
N THR A 322 -33.75 -7.64 -30.26
CA THR A 322 -33.64 -6.81 -29.06
C THR A 322 -32.17 -6.63 -28.65
N LEU A 323 -31.36 -7.69 -28.73
CA LEU A 323 -29.91 -7.64 -28.54
C LEU A 323 -29.24 -6.66 -29.51
N LYS A 324 -29.61 -6.74 -30.80
CA LYS A 324 -29.11 -5.85 -31.85
C LYS A 324 -29.53 -4.40 -31.63
N GLU A 325 -30.76 -4.17 -31.18
CA GLU A 325 -31.27 -2.83 -30.88
C GLU A 325 -30.54 -2.20 -29.70
N ASN A 326 -30.33 -2.96 -28.62
CA ASN A 326 -29.63 -2.48 -27.43
C ASN A 326 -28.15 -2.21 -27.71
N TYR A 327 -27.47 -3.08 -28.47
CA TYR A 327 -26.11 -2.79 -28.94
C TYR A 327 -26.04 -1.46 -29.71
N ARG A 328 -26.97 -1.20 -30.64
CA ARG A 328 -27.01 0.06 -31.40
C ARG A 328 -27.22 1.27 -30.50
N LYS A 329 -28.14 1.18 -29.52
CA LYS A 329 -28.40 2.26 -28.55
C LYS A 329 -27.15 2.57 -27.72
N LEU A 330 -26.48 1.54 -27.22
CA LEU A 330 -25.27 1.67 -26.41
C LEU A 330 -24.08 2.19 -27.24
N LEU A 331 -23.88 1.68 -28.47
CA LEU A 331 -22.83 2.16 -29.37
C LEU A 331 -22.99 3.65 -29.72
N ILE A 332 -24.22 4.12 -29.90
CA ILE A 332 -24.52 5.55 -30.13
C ILE A 332 -24.26 6.40 -28.89
N LYS A 333 -24.44 5.84 -27.69
CA LYS A 333 -24.22 6.50 -26.40
C LYS A 333 -22.74 6.59 -26.05
N PHE A 334 -21.97 5.55 -26.36
CA PHE A 334 -20.55 5.43 -26.04
C PHE A 334 -19.64 5.61 -27.28
N HIS A 335 -20.15 6.23 -28.34
CA HIS A 335 -19.37 6.50 -29.54
C HIS A 335 -18.21 7.47 -29.21
N PRO A 336 -16.97 7.20 -29.63
CA PRO A 336 -15.80 8.02 -29.31
C PRO A 336 -15.94 9.48 -29.78
N ASP A 337 -16.74 9.75 -30.81
CA ASP A 337 -17.02 11.11 -31.29
C ASP A 337 -17.92 11.95 -30.38
N LYS A 338 -18.65 11.35 -29.43
CA LYS A 338 -19.56 12.09 -28.52
C LYS A 338 -18.92 12.48 -27.19
N SER A 339 -17.77 11.89 -26.83
CA SER A 339 -16.93 12.34 -25.71
C SER A 339 -15.54 11.70 -25.74
N ILE A 340 -14.48 12.53 -25.81
CA ILE A 340 -13.06 12.12 -25.85
C ILE A 340 -12.54 11.83 -24.42
N SER A 341 -13.26 11.01 -23.65
CA SER A 341 -12.81 10.58 -22.32
C SER A 341 -12.31 9.14 -22.38
N SER A 342 -11.24 8.82 -21.65
CA SER A 342 -10.64 7.48 -21.65
C SER A 342 -11.61 6.38 -21.20
N SER A 343 -12.62 6.72 -20.39
CA SER A 343 -13.69 5.81 -19.96
C SER A 343 -14.67 5.46 -21.08
N THR A 344 -14.92 6.36 -22.03
CA THR A 344 -15.82 6.11 -23.18
C THR A 344 -15.18 5.13 -24.18
N THR A 345 -13.86 5.22 -24.39
CA THR A 345 -13.13 4.33 -25.30
C THR A 345 -13.07 2.89 -24.79
N ALA A 346 -12.84 2.70 -23.48
CA ALA A 346 -12.85 1.37 -22.85
C ALA A 346 -14.24 0.72 -22.92
N ALA A 347 -15.30 1.45 -22.55
CA ALA A 347 -16.68 0.98 -22.64
C ALA A 347 -17.08 0.61 -24.08
N CYS A 348 -16.61 1.37 -25.09
CA CYS A 348 -16.87 1.05 -26.49
C CYS A 348 -16.16 -0.23 -26.95
N ALA A 349 -14.93 -0.47 -26.48
CA ALA A 349 -14.20 -1.71 -26.77
C ALA A 349 -14.91 -2.94 -26.16
N GLU A 350 -15.40 -2.83 -24.93
CA GLU A 350 -16.17 -3.88 -24.23
C GLU A 350 -17.49 -4.20 -24.94
N LEU A 351 -18.25 -3.17 -25.36
CA LEU A 351 -19.49 -3.35 -26.13
C LEU A 351 -19.26 -4.08 -27.46
N ASN A 352 -18.19 -3.73 -28.17
CA ASN A 352 -17.85 -4.37 -29.43
C ASN A 352 -17.42 -5.82 -29.24
N LYS A 353 -16.68 -6.12 -28.16
CA LYS A 353 -16.29 -7.48 -27.80
C LYS A 353 -17.51 -8.35 -27.50
N ALA A 354 -18.46 -7.88 -26.69
CA ALA A 354 -19.69 -8.60 -26.38
C ALA A 354 -20.56 -8.84 -27.63
N TRP A 355 -20.75 -7.80 -28.46
CA TRP A 355 -21.52 -7.93 -29.69
C TRP A 355 -20.89 -8.90 -30.69
N ASN A 356 -19.56 -8.94 -30.83
CA ASN A 356 -18.90 -9.85 -31.77
C ASN A 356 -19.13 -11.32 -31.46
N VAL A 357 -19.33 -11.67 -30.18
CA VAL A 357 -19.64 -13.04 -29.75
C VAL A 357 -21.15 -13.30 -29.86
N LEU A 358 -21.99 -12.41 -29.33
CA LEU A 358 -23.44 -12.64 -29.27
C LEU A 358 -24.16 -12.49 -30.62
N LYS A 359 -23.55 -11.80 -31.60
CA LYS A 359 -24.15 -11.66 -32.94
C LYS A 359 -24.05 -12.92 -33.80
N ASP A 360 -23.08 -13.78 -33.49
CA ASP A 360 -22.79 -14.99 -34.26
C ASP A 360 -23.47 -16.19 -33.58
N PRO A 361 -24.35 -16.93 -34.28
CA PRO A 361 -25.12 -18.01 -33.66
C PRO A 361 -24.25 -19.13 -33.06
N ASP A 362 -23.14 -19.47 -33.70
CA ASP A 362 -22.27 -20.57 -33.26
C ASP A 362 -21.41 -20.12 -32.07
N ALA A 363 -20.86 -18.90 -32.10
CA ALA A 363 -20.11 -18.33 -30.99
C ALA A 363 -21.01 -18.05 -29.77
N LYS A 364 -22.26 -17.59 -29.98
CA LYS A 364 -23.27 -17.43 -28.93
C LYS A 364 -23.60 -18.77 -28.28
N LYS A 365 -23.81 -19.82 -29.08
CA LYS A 365 -24.11 -21.16 -28.55
C LYS A 365 -22.95 -21.71 -27.72
N ALA A 366 -21.71 -21.60 -28.20
CA ALA A 366 -20.53 -22.02 -27.46
C ALA A 366 -20.36 -21.22 -26.15
N TYR A 367 -20.71 -19.93 -26.17
CA TYR A 367 -20.72 -19.09 -24.96
C TYR A 367 -21.83 -19.49 -23.97
N ASP A 368 -23.03 -19.83 -24.46
CA ASP A 368 -24.15 -20.29 -23.64
C ASP A 368 -23.85 -21.64 -22.96
N GLU A 369 -23.24 -22.59 -23.68
CA GLU A 369 -22.79 -23.88 -23.15
C GLU A 369 -21.69 -23.71 -22.09
N GLN A 370 -20.81 -22.71 -22.30
CA GLN A 370 -19.76 -22.35 -21.38
C GLN A 370 -20.25 -21.73 -20.06
N ILE A 371 -21.35 -20.97 -20.08
CA ILE A 371 -22.00 -20.46 -18.86
C ILE A 371 -22.68 -21.60 -18.12
N GLU A 372 -23.38 -22.49 -18.83
CA GLU A 372 -24.07 -23.63 -18.24
C GLU A 372 -23.10 -24.61 -17.55
N GLN A 373 -21.89 -24.82 -18.09
CA GLN A 373 -20.85 -25.62 -17.44
C GLN A 373 -20.25 -24.95 -16.20
N SER A 374 -20.12 -23.62 -16.19
CA SER A 374 -19.59 -22.91 -15.01
C SER A 374 -20.56 -22.90 -13.84
N ASP A 375 -21.88 -22.89 -14.10
CA ASP A 375 -22.90 -22.95 -13.05
C ASP A 375 -22.95 -24.32 -12.36
N ILE A 376 -22.52 -25.39 -13.05
CA ILE A 376 -22.40 -26.75 -12.50
C ILE A 376 -21.16 -26.89 -11.59
N ASP A 377 -20.06 -26.19 -11.90
CA ASP A 377 -18.80 -26.22 -11.14
C ASP A 377 -18.83 -25.36 -9.85
N THR A 378 -19.88 -24.56 -9.62
CA THR A 378 -20.04 -23.73 -8.41
C THR A 378 -20.79 -24.45 -7.27
N GLU A 379 -21.47 -25.57 -7.55
CA GLU A 379 -22.05 -26.42 -6.50
C GLU A 379 -20.97 -27.30 -5.86
N VAL A 380 -20.49 -26.89 -4.69
CA VAL A 380 -19.62 -27.72 -3.85
C VAL A 380 -20.27 -29.07 -3.58
N THR A 381 -19.55 -30.17 -3.83
CA THR A 381 -20.04 -31.51 -3.49
C THR A 381 -19.92 -31.71 -1.98
N VAL A 382 -21.00 -31.45 -1.26
CA VAL A 382 -21.09 -31.71 0.18
C VAL A 382 -21.14 -33.22 0.40
N PHE A 383 -20.08 -33.74 1.01
CA PHE A 383 -19.97 -35.13 1.42
C PHE A 383 -20.97 -35.47 2.53
N GLU A 384 -21.03 -34.63 3.56
CA GLU A 384 -21.93 -34.83 4.69
C GLU A 384 -22.21 -33.51 5.42
N THR A 385 -23.37 -33.43 6.08
CA THR A 385 -23.71 -32.33 7.00
C THR A 385 -23.68 -32.86 8.42
N LEU A 386 -22.86 -32.26 9.28
CA LEU A 386 -22.51 -32.77 10.61
C LEU A 386 -22.76 -31.71 11.67
N ASN A 387 -23.11 -32.12 12.87
CA ASN A 387 -23.01 -31.28 14.06
C ASN A 387 -21.59 -31.33 14.60
N VAL A 388 -21.26 -30.34 15.43
CA VAL A 388 -20.00 -30.31 16.18
C VAL A 388 -19.77 -31.59 16.99
N SER A 389 -20.84 -32.18 17.55
CA SER A 389 -20.79 -33.42 18.31
C SER A 389 -20.32 -34.64 17.51
N ASP A 390 -20.42 -34.57 16.19
CA ASP A 390 -20.13 -35.68 15.29
C ASP A 390 -18.64 -35.71 14.89
N LEU A 391 -17.85 -34.73 15.34
CA LEU A 391 -16.43 -34.60 15.06
C LEU A 391 -15.57 -35.23 16.17
N GLU A 392 -14.49 -35.89 15.77
CA GLU A 392 -13.52 -36.47 16.69
C GLU A 392 -12.59 -35.40 17.26
N ASN A 393 -12.37 -35.43 18.57
CA ASN A 393 -11.50 -34.47 19.25
C ASN A 393 -10.04 -34.94 19.24
N ASN A 394 -9.15 -34.15 18.65
CA ASN A 394 -7.71 -34.39 18.77
C ASN A 394 -7.19 -33.72 20.05
N GLU A 395 -6.76 -34.49 21.05
CA GLU A 395 -6.26 -33.96 22.33
C GLU A 395 -4.92 -33.22 22.21
N MET A 396 -4.18 -33.44 21.11
CA MET A 396 -2.85 -32.86 20.88
C MET A 396 -2.88 -31.64 19.93
N SER A 397 -4.03 -31.30 19.34
CA SER A 397 -4.20 -30.15 18.46
C SER A 397 -5.48 -29.37 18.74
N ASP A 398 -5.51 -28.09 18.40
CA ASP A 398 -6.70 -27.23 18.57
C ASP A 398 -7.76 -27.44 17.45
N THR A 399 -7.88 -28.68 16.97
CA THR A 399 -8.74 -29.07 15.84
C THR A 399 -9.60 -30.29 16.18
N LEU A 400 -10.82 -30.30 15.68
CA LEU A 400 -11.69 -31.45 15.55
C LEU A 400 -11.48 -32.05 14.15
N SER A 401 -11.71 -33.36 13.99
CA SER A 401 -11.52 -34.06 12.71
C SER A 401 -12.71 -34.94 12.34
N TYR A 402 -12.96 -35.07 11.04
CA TYR A 402 -13.87 -36.07 10.48
C TYR A 402 -13.21 -36.79 9.32
N ARG A 403 -13.40 -38.11 9.21
CA ARG A 403 -12.72 -38.90 8.20
C ARG A 403 -13.44 -38.80 6.86
N CYS A 404 -12.70 -38.48 5.80
CA CYS A 404 -13.23 -38.48 4.45
C CYS A 404 -13.19 -39.88 3.82
N ARG A 405 -14.16 -40.17 2.95
CA ARG A 405 -14.21 -41.44 2.20
C ARG A 405 -13.01 -41.65 1.26
N CYS A 406 -12.28 -40.59 0.90
CA CYS A 406 -11.07 -40.69 0.09
C CYS A 406 -9.85 -41.18 0.88
N GLY A 407 -9.95 -41.26 2.21
CA GLY A 407 -8.85 -41.60 3.11
C GLY A 407 -8.25 -40.41 3.87
N GLY A 408 -8.50 -39.18 3.39
CA GLY A 408 -8.10 -37.92 4.04
C GLY A 408 -9.01 -37.52 5.21
N SER A 409 -8.81 -36.31 5.73
CA SER A 409 -9.55 -35.76 6.87
C SER A 409 -10.09 -34.35 6.60
N PHE A 410 -11.24 -34.06 7.18
CA PHE A 410 -11.75 -32.70 7.33
C PHE A 410 -11.29 -32.16 8.67
N LEU A 411 -10.53 -31.07 8.68
CA LEU A 411 -9.99 -30.46 9.90
C LEU A 411 -10.77 -29.19 10.26
N VAL A 412 -11.43 -29.20 11.41
CA VAL A 412 -12.30 -28.11 11.90
C VAL A 412 -11.66 -27.49 13.15
N PRO A 413 -11.16 -26.25 13.11
CA PRO A 413 -10.61 -25.59 14.29
C PRO A 413 -11.63 -25.41 15.42
N LYS A 414 -11.25 -25.77 16.65
CA LYS A 414 -12.12 -25.66 17.84
C LYS A 414 -12.55 -24.21 18.13
N SER A 415 -11.67 -23.25 17.82
CA SER A 415 -11.94 -21.80 17.96
C SER A 415 -13.08 -21.27 17.08
N ILE A 416 -13.37 -21.92 15.95
CA ILE A 416 -14.49 -21.55 15.07
C ILE A 416 -15.81 -22.09 15.64
N VAL A 417 -15.74 -23.24 16.31
CA VAL A 417 -16.88 -23.95 16.88
C VAL A 417 -17.36 -23.35 18.21
N LEU A 418 -16.49 -22.68 18.95
CA LEU A 418 -16.76 -22.09 20.26
C LEU A 418 -17.31 -20.64 20.21
N ASN A 419 -17.47 -20.05 19.02
CA ASN A 419 -18.07 -18.71 18.87
C ASN A 419 -19.58 -18.81 18.65
N VAL A 420 -20.37 -18.22 19.55
CA VAL A 420 -21.80 -18.50 19.76
C VAL A 420 -22.74 -17.69 18.85
N ASP A 421 -22.25 -16.78 18.01
CA ASP A 421 -23.09 -15.84 17.24
C ASP A 421 -23.28 -16.20 15.75
N GLN A 422 -22.99 -17.43 15.32
CA GLN A 422 -23.08 -17.83 13.91
C GLN A 422 -24.29 -18.75 13.64
N ILE A 423 -25.28 -18.22 12.91
CA ILE A 423 -26.52 -18.92 12.54
C ILE A 423 -26.34 -19.74 11.24
N GLU A 424 -25.32 -19.42 10.44
CA GLU A 424 -25.10 -20.06 9.15
C GLU A 424 -24.10 -21.23 9.23
N PRO A 425 -24.41 -22.36 8.57
CA PRO A 425 -23.53 -23.53 8.52
C PRO A 425 -22.26 -23.26 7.70
N ILE A 426 -21.13 -23.76 8.18
CA ILE A 426 -19.80 -23.49 7.60
C ILE A 426 -19.32 -24.71 6.82
N LEU A 427 -18.67 -24.49 5.67
CA LEU A 427 -18.09 -25.55 4.86
C LEU A 427 -16.60 -25.73 5.16
N PHE A 428 -16.16 -26.98 5.32
CA PHE A 428 -14.76 -27.34 5.49
C PHE A 428 -14.32 -28.32 4.39
N PRO A 429 -13.23 -28.04 3.67
CA PRO A 429 -12.72 -28.93 2.62
C PRO A 429 -12.01 -30.14 3.23
N CYS A 430 -11.97 -31.24 2.47
CA CYS A 430 -11.04 -32.34 2.73
C CYS A 430 -9.62 -31.89 2.42
N ASP A 431 -8.63 -32.34 3.18
CA ASP A 431 -7.20 -32.14 2.90
C ASP A 431 -6.71 -32.85 1.61
N ASP A 432 -7.35 -33.95 1.21
CA ASP A 432 -6.90 -34.82 0.11
C ASP A 432 -7.82 -34.85 -1.13
N CYS A 433 -9.02 -34.24 -1.12
CA CYS A 433 -9.91 -34.25 -2.28
C CYS A 433 -10.86 -33.03 -2.36
N SER A 434 -11.71 -32.97 -3.39
CA SER A 434 -12.65 -31.86 -3.65
C SER A 434 -13.95 -31.88 -2.84
N LEU A 435 -14.09 -32.83 -1.90
CA LEU A 435 -15.28 -32.93 -1.05
C LEU A 435 -15.26 -31.90 0.08
N PHE A 436 -16.46 -31.50 0.52
CA PHE A 436 -16.65 -30.62 1.67
C PHE A 436 -17.57 -31.26 2.72
N ILE A 437 -17.36 -30.98 4.00
CA ILE A 437 -18.38 -31.19 5.03
C ILE A 437 -19.02 -29.87 5.41
N LYS A 438 -20.29 -29.92 5.78
CA LYS A 438 -21.06 -28.78 6.25
C LYS A 438 -21.29 -28.90 7.76
N ILE A 439 -20.75 -27.99 8.56
CA ILE A 439 -20.90 -28.01 10.02
C ILE A 439 -22.08 -27.14 10.44
N ILE A 440 -23.03 -27.75 11.14
CA ILE A 440 -24.11 -27.07 11.85
C ILE A 440 -23.60 -26.77 13.27
N LEU A 441 -23.55 -25.47 13.60
CA LEU A 441 -23.17 -25.02 14.93
C LEU A 441 -24.36 -25.13 15.90
N PRO A 442 -24.14 -25.51 17.17
CA PRO A 442 -25.20 -25.59 18.15
C PRO A 442 -25.80 -24.20 18.40
N ASN A 443 -27.09 -24.08 18.13
CA ASN A 443 -27.86 -22.87 18.43
C ASN A 443 -28.06 -22.82 19.95
N ILE A 444 -27.18 -22.13 20.68
CA ILE A 444 -27.38 -21.87 22.11
C ILE A 444 -28.40 -20.74 22.22
N GLY A 445 -29.68 -21.11 22.09
CA GLY A 445 -30.77 -20.24 22.48
C GLY A 445 -30.83 -20.13 24.00
N VAL A 446 -30.86 -18.87 24.48
CA VAL A 446 -30.99 -18.34 25.85
C VAL A 446 -29.68 -17.89 26.49
#